data_AF-A0A5D0PB17-F1
#
_entry.id   AF-A0A5D0PB17-F1
#
_cell.length_a   1.000
_cell.length_b   1.000
_cell.length_c   1.000
_cell.angle_alpha   90.00
_cell.angle_beta   90.00
_cell.angle_gamma   90.00
#
_symmetry.space_group_name_H-M   'P 1'
#
loop_
_entity.id
_entity.type
_entity.pdbx_description
1 polymer ?
#
loop_
_entity_poly.entity_id
_entity_poly.type
_entity_poly.pdbx_seq_one_letter_code
_entity_poly.pdbx_strand_id
1 'polypeptide(L)'
;MVSAPVTTTPGSDPKPVKPTGDAINVHKIRWTKAKGVSKGKKVQLTWWSGVEPCTVLDRVKVKETSKKVTITLYEGASPKAKNVSCIMIAVEKTTTVKLKKSLGKRKIVDGAKS
;
A
#
# COMPACT_ATOMS: atom_id res chain seq x y z
N MET A 1 -25.03 25.53 -22.95
CA MET A 1 -23.75 24.83 -22.66
C MET A 1 -23.84 24.32 -21.23
N VAL A 2 -23.92 23.01 -21.01
CA VAL A 2 -24.06 22.45 -19.65
C VAL A 2 -22.67 22.24 -19.04
N SER A 3 -22.33 23.04 -18.03
CA SER A 3 -21.13 22.83 -17.23
C SER A 3 -21.29 21.54 -16.42
N ALA A 4 -20.41 20.56 -16.64
CA ALA A 4 -20.33 19.37 -15.82
C ALA A 4 -19.91 19.73 -14.38
N PRO A 5 -20.49 19.10 -13.34
CA PRO A 5 -20.03 19.32 -11.98
C PRO A 5 -18.65 18.71 -11.81
N VAL A 6 -17.66 19.54 -11.46
CA VAL A 6 -16.35 19.05 -11.02
C VAL A 6 -16.54 18.54 -9.59
N THR A 7 -16.65 17.22 -9.41
CA THR A 7 -16.60 16.61 -8.09
C THR A 7 -15.17 16.68 -7.55
N THR A 8 -14.80 17.81 -6.95
CA THR A 8 -13.62 17.87 -6.09
C THR A 8 -14.05 17.43 -4.69
N THR A 9 -13.90 16.13 -4.40
CA THR A 9 -13.96 15.65 -3.01
C THR A 9 -12.74 16.21 -2.27
N PRO A 10 -12.90 17.04 -1.22
CA PRO A 10 -11.79 17.40 -0.35
C PRO A 10 -11.52 16.19 0.55
N GLY A 11 -10.41 15.50 0.33
CA GLY A 11 -9.96 14.39 1.16
C GLY A 11 -8.50 14.15 0.87
N SER A 12 -7.64 14.36 1.87
CA SER A 12 -6.18 14.30 1.74
C SER A 12 -5.72 13.10 0.93
N ASP A 13 -4.90 13.32 -0.11
CA ASP A 13 -4.31 12.23 -0.88
C ASP A 13 -3.62 11.23 0.07
N PRO A 14 -3.73 9.90 -0.18
CA PRO A 14 -3.05 8.90 0.63
C PRO A 14 -1.55 9.21 0.78
N LYS A 15 -1.01 9.12 1.99
CA LYS A 15 0.39 9.44 2.29
C LYS A 15 1.34 8.50 1.54
N PRO A 16 2.22 9.00 0.66
CA PRO A 16 3.21 8.15 0.01
C PRO A 16 4.21 7.60 1.02
N VAL A 17 4.43 6.28 1.01
CA VAL A 17 5.42 5.62 1.86
C VAL A 17 6.30 4.65 1.07
N LYS A 18 7.54 4.50 1.52
CA LYS A 18 8.52 3.54 0.97
C LYS A 18 8.80 2.45 2.01
N PRO A 19 9.10 1.21 1.58
CA PRO A 19 9.56 0.16 2.48
C PRO A 19 10.85 0.57 3.20
N THR A 20 10.94 0.36 4.51
CA THR A 20 12.14 0.62 5.30
C THR A 20 13.05 -0.61 5.41
N GLY A 21 12.47 -1.82 5.41
CA GLY A 21 13.17 -3.10 5.42
C GLY A 21 13.79 -3.51 6.75
N ASP A 22 13.59 -2.72 7.81
CA ASP A 22 14.20 -2.89 9.13
C ASP A 22 13.15 -2.95 10.26
N ALA A 23 11.86 -3.12 9.92
CA ALA A 23 10.80 -3.08 10.91
C ALA A 23 10.85 -4.32 11.84
N ILE A 24 10.43 -4.15 13.08
CA ILE A 24 10.26 -5.21 14.07
C ILE A 24 8.78 -5.59 14.21
N ASN A 25 8.52 -6.81 14.69
CA ASN A 25 7.16 -7.37 14.85
C ASN A 25 6.35 -7.32 13.54
N VAL A 26 7.01 -7.71 12.45
CA VAL A 26 6.45 -7.62 11.11
C VAL A 26 5.28 -8.57 10.92
N HIS A 27 4.16 -8.04 10.45
CA HIS A 27 2.96 -8.81 10.13
C HIS A 27 2.39 -8.36 8.78
N LYS A 28 1.45 -9.15 8.24
CA LYS A 28 0.78 -8.82 6.98
C LYS A 28 -0.34 -7.82 7.24
N ILE A 29 -0.49 -6.84 6.36
CA ILE A 29 -1.63 -5.91 6.36
C ILE A 29 -2.39 -6.00 5.04
N ARG A 30 -3.72 -5.93 5.13
CA ARG A 30 -4.60 -5.91 3.96
C ARG A 30 -4.59 -4.54 3.32
N TRP A 31 -4.57 -4.51 1.99
CA TRP A 31 -4.82 -3.27 1.27
C TRP A 31 -6.30 -3.10 0.96
N THR A 32 -6.74 -1.85 0.91
CA THR A 32 -8.13 -1.48 0.57
C THR A 32 -8.30 -1.29 -0.94
N LYS A 33 -7.26 -0.82 -1.63
CA LYS A 33 -7.28 -0.58 -3.07
C LYS A 33 -6.00 -1.01 -3.75
N ALA A 34 -6.12 -1.56 -4.95
CA ALA A 34 -5.02 -1.83 -5.85
C ALA A 34 -5.38 -1.40 -7.27
N LYS A 35 -4.55 -0.54 -7.88
CA LYS A 35 -4.77 0.00 -9.23
C LYS A 35 -3.53 -0.18 -10.10
N GLY A 36 -3.70 -0.77 -11.28
CA GLY A 36 -2.66 -0.79 -12.29
C GLY A 36 -2.39 0.62 -12.83
N VAL A 37 -1.14 1.06 -12.82
CA VAL A 37 -0.69 2.37 -13.30
C VAL A 37 0.47 2.21 -14.27
N SER A 38 0.90 3.30 -14.92
CA SER A 38 2.00 3.29 -15.91
C SER A 38 1.80 2.22 -17.00
N LYS A 39 0.63 2.22 -17.66
CA LYS A 39 0.22 1.21 -18.65
C LYS A 39 0.31 -0.24 -18.11
N GLY A 40 -0.01 -0.41 -16.82
CA GLY A 40 0.02 -1.69 -16.12
C GLY A 40 1.41 -2.21 -15.76
N LYS A 41 2.49 -1.43 -15.94
CA LYS A 41 3.85 -1.82 -15.53
C LYS A 41 4.09 -1.65 -14.03
N LYS A 42 3.20 -0.94 -13.34
CA LYS A 42 3.25 -0.71 -11.90
C LYS A 42 1.86 -0.93 -11.30
N VAL A 43 1.82 -1.23 -10.01
CA VAL A 43 0.58 -1.27 -9.22
C VAL A 43 0.71 -0.29 -8.06
N GLN A 44 -0.23 0.63 -7.96
CA GLN A 44 -0.40 1.49 -6.81
C GLN A 44 -1.33 0.81 -5.80
N LEU A 45 -0.89 0.73 -4.56
CA LEU A 45 -1.63 0.12 -3.44
C LEU A 45 -2.01 1.21 -2.46
N THR A 46 -3.21 1.11 -1.89
CA THR A 46 -3.69 1.98 -0.83
C THR A 46 -4.20 1.13 0.33
N TRP A 47 -3.92 1.55 1.56
CA TRP A 47 -4.34 0.86 2.78
C TRP A 47 -4.38 1.81 3.98
N TRP A 48 -5.09 1.41 5.04
CA TRP A 48 -5.08 2.10 6.33
C TRP A 48 -4.10 1.43 7.28
N SER A 49 -3.34 2.24 8.02
CA SER A 49 -2.28 1.77 8.93
C SER A 49 -1.94 2.86 9.95
N GLY A 50 -1.26 2.50 11.03
CA GLY A 50 -0.82 3.44 12.07
C GLY A 50 0.20 4.48 11.59
N VAL A 51 0.52 5.45 12.43
CA VAL A 51 1.52 6.48 12.13
C VAL A 51 2.95 6.00 12.39
N GLU A 52 3.92 6.52 11.63
CA GLU A 52 5.34 6.31 11.91
C GLU A 52 5.73 7.08 13.19
N PRO A 53 6.68 6.57 14.01
CA PRO A 53 7.49 5.36 13.81
C PRO A 53 6.83 4.06 14.31
N CYS A 54 5.63 4.16 14.90
CA CYS A 54 4.91 3.01 15.49
C CYS A 54 4.43 2.00 14.45
N THR A 55 4.15 2.46 13.24
CA THR A 55 3.85 1.59 12.10
C THR A 55 4.51 2.10 10.82
N VAL A 56 5.53 1.39 10.37
CA VAL A 56 6.25 1.62 9.11
C VAL A 56 5.94 0.49 8.13
N LEU A 57 6.01 0.79 6.84
CA LEU A 57 5.98 -0.24 5.80
C LEU A 57 7.34 -0.95 5.80
N ASP A 58 7.37 -2.24 6.09
CA ASP A 58 8.59 -3.03 6.09
C ASP A 58 9.01 -3.42 4.67
N ARG A 59 8.13 -4.15 3.99
CA ARG A 59 8.38 -4.69 2.64
C ARG A 59 7.09 -4.92 1.89
N VAL A 60 7.21 -4.99 0.56
CA VAL A 60 6.12 -5.42 -0.31
C VAL A 60 6.56 -6.66 -1.07
N LYS A 61 5.87 -7.78 -0.85
CA LYS A 61 6.15 -9.04 -1.55
C LYS A 61 5.23 -9.15 -2.76
N VAL A 62 5.81 -9.30 -3.94
CA VAL A 62 5.07 -9.49 -5.20
C VAL A 62 5.35 -10.90 -5.72
N LYS A 63 4.29 -11.71 -5.87
CA LYS A 63 4.34 -13.00 -6.56
C LYS A 63 3.57 -12.88 -7.87
N GLU A 64 4.27 -13.03 -8.99
CA GLU A 64 3.67 -12.95 -10.32
C GLU A 64 3.51 -14.34 -10.94
N THR A 65 2.33 -14.59 -11.49
CA THR A 65 2.02 -15.75 -12.33
C THR A 65 1.44 -15.26 -13.67
N SER A 66 1.15 -16.20 -14.58
CA SER A 66 0.48 -15.89 -15.85
C SER A 66 -0.95 -15.35 -15.67
N LYS A 67 -1.64 -15.70 -14.56
CA LYS A 67 -3.06 -15.36 -14.32
C LYS A 67 -3.26 -14.33 -13.21
N LYS A 68 -2.36 -14.28 -12.24
CA LYS A 68 -2.52 -13.52 -10.99
C LYS A 68 -1.23 -12.81 -10.59
N VAL A 69 -1.37 -11.62 -10.01
CA VAL A 69 -0.32 -10.89 -9.30
C VAL A 69 -0.75 -10.79 -7.84
N THR A 70 -0.10 -11.58 -6.98
CA THR A 70 -0.38 -11.53 -5.53
C THR A 70 0.57 -10.53 -4.90
N ILE A 71 0.02 -9.50 -4.27
CA ILE A 71 0.80 -8.48 -3.58
C ILE A 71 0.46 -8.52 -2.10
N THR A 72 1.50 -8.61 -1.26
CA THR A 72 1.38 -8.64 0.20
C THR A 72 2.17 -7.49 0.79
N LEU A 73 1.49 -6.62 1.53
CA LEU A 73 2.10 -5.58 2.34
C LEU A 73 2.50 -6.18 3.69
N TYR A 74 3.67 -5.79 4.17
CA TYR A 74 4.14 -6.12 5.50
C TYR A 74 4.46 -4.83 6.24
N GLU A 75 3.96 -4.70 7.45
CA GLU A 75 4.23 -3.56 8.32
C GLU A 75 4.63 -4.02 9.71
N GLY A 76 5.25 -3.12 10.45
CA GLY A 76 5.73 -3.36 11.81
C GLY A 76 6.15 -2.03 12.45
N ALA A 77 6.71 -2.10 13.64
CA ALA A 77 7.24 -0.90 14.29
C ALA A 77 8.67 -0.62 13.80
N SER A 78 9.05 0.66 13.70
CA SER A 78 10.46 1.00 13.51
C SER A 78 11.26 0.62 14.76
N PRO A 79 12.53 0.21 14.66
CA PRO A 79 13.42 0.05 15.82
C PRO A 79 13.53 1.32 16.67
N LYS A 80 13.24 2.49 16.09
CA LYS A 80 13.23 3.80 16.77
C LYS A 80 11.99 4.03 17.63
N ALA A 81 10.98 3.15 17.58
CA ALA A 81 9.74 3.30 18.32
C ALA A 81 9.81 2.86 19.80
N LYS A 82 10.98 2.45 20.30
CA LYS A 82 11.11 1.91 21.67
C LYS A 82 10.72 2.89 22.79
N ASN A 83 10.86 4.19 22.58
CA ASN A 83 10.65 5.22 23.60
C ASN A 83 9.61 6.28 23.16
N VAL A 84 8.69 5.94 22.26
CA VAL A 84 7.68 6.87 21.77
C VAL A 84 6.28 6.38 22.10
N SER A 85 5.43 7.31 22.54
CA SER A 85 4.01 7.04 22.76
C SER A 85 3.29 6.95 21.42
N CYS A 86 2.75 5.77 21.12
CA CYS A 86 2.02 5.52 19.88
C CYS A 86 0.57 5.99 19.99
N ILE A 87 0.21 7.00 19.19
CA ILE A 87 -1.17 7.44 19.07
C ILE A 87 -1.98 6.44 18.21
N MET A 88 -3.25 6.24 18.59
CA MET A 88 -4.18 5.36 17.87
C MET A 88 -4.86 6.11 16.72
N ILE A 89 -4.07 6.49 15.71
CA ILE A 89 -4.58 7.15 14.49
C ILE A 89 -4.27 6.27 13.28
N ALA A 90 -5.29 6.01 12.46
CA ALA A 90 -5.13 5.39 11.16
C ALA A 90 -4.92 6.47 10.10
N VAL A 91 -3.92 6.28 9.24
CA VAL A 91 -3.66 7.13 8.08
C VAL A 91 -3.78 6.28 6.83
N GLU A 92 -4.40 6.84 5.79
CA GLU A 92 -4.41 6.20 4.49
C GLU A 92 -3.03 6.37 3.85
N LYS A 93 -2.39 5.26 3.51
CA LYS A 93 -1.04 5.21 2.93
C LYS A 93 -1.11 4.71 1.49
N THR A 94 -0.12 5.10 0.69
CA THR A 94 0.05 4.60 -0.67
C THR A 94 1.49 4.21 -0.96
N THR A 95 1.67 3.16 -1.76
CA THR A 95 2.97 2.78 -2.31
C THR A 95 2.80 2.22 -3.72
N THR A 96 3.85 2.33 -4.53
CA THR A 96 3.83 1.86 -5.92
C THR A 96 4.87 0.77 -6.11
N VAL A 97 4.44 -0.40 -6.57
CA VAL A 97 5.32 -1.52 -6.89
C VAL A 97 5.50 -1.67 -8.40
N LYS A 98 6.73 -2.00 -8.82
CA LYS A 98 7.04 -2.34 -10.21
C LYS A 98 6.78 -3.83 -10.44
N LEU A 99 6.14 -4.15 -11.57
CA LEU A 99 5.95 -5.53 -12.01
C LEU A 99 7.04 -5.94 -12.99
N LYS A 100 7.36 -7.25 -13.02
CA LYS A 100 8.26 -7.86 -14.02
C LYS A 100 7.63 -7.87 -15.40
N LYS A 101 6.31 -8.06 -15.48
CA LYS A 101 5.52 -7.97 -16.73
C LYS A 101 4.35 -7.00 -16.54
N SER A 102 3.82 -6.44 -17.62
CA SER A 102 2.61 -5.60 -17.55
C SER A 102 1.40 -6.38 -17.04
N LEU A 103 0.48 -5.74 -16.32
CA LEU A 103 -0.65 -6.40 -15.67
C LEU A 103 -1.54 -7.14 -16.67
N GLY A 104 -1.88 -6.51 -17.80
CA GLY A 104 -2.76 -7.10 -18.81
C GLY A 104 -4.09 -7.53 -18.21
N LYS A 105 -4.52 -8.77 -18.50
CA LYS A 105 -5.75 -9.37 -17.95
C LYS A 105 -5.55 -10.07 -16.59
N ARG A 106 -4.36 -9.95 -15.98
CA ARG A 106 -4.05 -10.65 -14.71
C ARG A 106 -4.83 -10.02 -13.55
N LYS A 107 -5.33 -10.87 -12.65
CA LYS A 107 -6.02 -10.42 -11.44
C LYS A 107 -5.01 -10.01 -10.37
N ILE A 108 -5.21 -8.86 -9.74
CA ILE A 108 -4.46 -8.48 -8.53
C ILE A 108 -5.14 -9.13 -7.33
N VAL A 109 -4.35 -9.81 -6.50
CA VAL A 109 -4.83 -10.54 -5.31
C VAL A 109 -4.10 -10.06 -4.08
N ASP A 110 -4.84 -9.88 -2.99
CA ASP A 110 -4.27 -9.51 -1.70
C ASP A 110 -3.73 -10.77 -1.01
N GLY A 111 -2.41 -10.82 -0.77
CA GLY A 111 -1.81 -11.95 -0.06
C GLY A 111 -1.96 -11.91 1.47
N ALA A 112 -2.63 -10.90 2.01
CA ALA A 112 -3.09 -10.81 3.40
C ALA A 112 -4.57 -11.22 3.57
N LYS A 113 -5.28 -11.54 2.49
CA LYS A 113 -6.58 -12.23 2.56
C LYS A 113 -6.32 -13.72 2.82
N SER A 114 -6.94 -14.22 3.89
CA SER A 114 -6.95 -15.64 4.26
C SER A 114 -8.02 -16.36 3.45
#